data_AF-A0A0L0CWW3-F1
#
_entry.id   AF-A0A0L0CWW3-F1
#
_cell.length_a   1.000
_cell.length_b   1.000
_cell.length_c   1.000
_cell.angle_alpha   90.00
_cell.angle_beta   90.00
_cell.angle_gamma   90.00
#
_symmetry.space_group_name_H-M   'P 1'
#
loop_
_entity.id
_entity.type
_entity.pdbx_description
1 polymer ?
#
loop_
_entity_poly.entity_id
_entity_poly.type
_entity_poly.pdbx_seq_one_letter_code
_entity_poly.pdbx_strand_id
1 'polypeptide(L)'
;MKLEEVKDIQKIERIGAHSHIRGLGLNDCLDARYCSEGMIGQMSARKAAGIVLRMIKEGRISGRAILLAGQPGTGKTAIAMGIAKALGEDTPFTHISGSEVYSLEMSKTEALTQAFRRSIGVRVKEESEVIEGEVVEIEIEKFNERDINNKNKKLGKMILKTTEMETLYDLGSKMIEALQKENITAGDVICI
;
A
#
# COMPACT_ATOMS: atom_id res chain seq x y z
N MET A 1 3.83 18.10 9.55
CA MET A 1 3.67 17.33 8.30
C MET A 1 2.55 16.33 8.57
N LYS A 2 1.39 16.46 7.92
CA LYS A 2 0.40 15.39 7.96
C LYS A 2 0.99 14.24 7.15
N LEU A 3 1.35 13.15 7.80
CA LEU A 3 1.55 11.88 7.13
C LEU A 3 0.16 11.48 6.65
N GLU A 4 -0.16 11.78 5.39
CA GLU A 4 -1.24 11.07 4.73
C GLU A 4 -0.76 9.62 4.66
N GLU A 5 -1.35 8.76 5.51
CA GLU A 5 -1.41 7.35 5.19
C GLU A 5 -1.90 7.28 3.76
N VAL A 6 -1.10 6.71 2.87
CA VAL A 6 -1.60 6.23 1.59
C VAL A 6 -2.50 5.04 1.95
N LYS A 7 -3.67 5.31 2.54
CA LYS A 7 -4.83 4.47 2.31
C LYS A 7 -5.03 4.64 0.82
N ASP A 8 -4.49 3.68 0.07
CA ASP A 8 -4.86 3.48 -1.31
C ASP A 8 -6.37 3.68 -1.35
N ILE A 9 -6.80 4.79 -1.95
CA ILE A 9 -8.10 4.84 -2.61
C ILE A 9 -8.06 3.54 -3.39
N GLN A 10 -8.74 2.49 -2.91
CA GLN A 10 -8.65 1.14 -3.46
C GLN A 10 -8.63 1.36 -4.97
N LYS A 11 -7.45 1.24 -5.57
CA LYS A 11 -7.33 1.51 -7.00
C LYS A 11 -8.19 0.41 -7.52
N ILE A 12 -9.38 0.75 -8.00
CA ILE A 12 -10.24 -0.17 -8.70
C ILE A 12 -9.29 -0.68 -9.77
N GLU A 13 -8.80 -1.91 -9.59
CA GLU A 13 -7.95 -2.57 -10.56
C GLU A 13 -8.88 -2.83 -11.73
N ARG A 14 -9.11 -1.78 -12.53
CA ARG A 14 -9.75 -1.91 -13.82
C ARG A 14 -8.91 -2.92 -14.55
N ILE A 15 -9.56 -3.99 -15.01
CA ILE A 15 -8.93 -5.08 -15.77
C ILE A 15 -8.11 -4.45 -16.90
N GLY A 16 -6.82 -4.28 -16.64
CA GLY A 16 -5.88 -3.73 -17.61
C GLY A 16 -5.52 -4.83 -18.61
N ALA A 17 -5.02 -4.42 -19.78
CA ALA A 17 -4.56 -5.34 -20.82
C ALA A 17 -3.53 -6.37 -20.34
N HIS A 18 -2.88 -6.14 -19.19
CA HIS A 18 -1.85 -6.99 -18.60
C HIS A 18 -2.17 -7.45 -17.17
N SER A 19 -3.42 -7.32 -16.71
CA SER A 19 -3.88 -7.73 -15.37
C SER A 19 -3.73 -9.24 -15.10
N HIS A 20 -3.69 -10.06 -16.14
CA HIS A 20 -3.49 -11.51 -16.03
C HIS A 20 -2.05 -11.91 -15.71
N ILE A 21 -1.08 -10.99 -15.80
CA ILE A 21 0.34 -11.27 -15.58
C ILE A 21 0.63 -11.21 -14.09
N ARG A 22 1.06 -12.35 -13.54
CA ARG A 22 1.40 -12.49 -12.11
C ARG A 22 2.91 -12.58 -11.87
N GLY A 23 3.70 -12.78 -12.93
CA GLY A 23 5.15 -12.88 -12.84
C GLY A 23 5.78 -13.26 -14.18
N LEU A 24 7.01 -13.76 -14.15
CA LEU A 24 7.76 -14.15 -15.36
C LEU A 24 7.64 -15.64 -15.69
N GLY A 25 7.07 -16.48 -14.81
CA GLY A 25 6.84 -17.91 -15.03
C GLY A 25 8.13 -18.71 -15.30
N LEU A 26 9.15 -18.49 -14.47
CA LEU A 26 10.45 -19.13 -14.56
C LEU A 26 10.56 -20.27 -13.53
N ASN A 27 11.37 -21.28 -13.86
CA ASN A 27 11.80 -22.30 -12.90
C ASN A 27 13.00 -21.82 -12.07
N ASP A 28 13.39 -22.61 -11.06
CA ASP A 28 14.58 -22.35 -10.23
C ASP A 28 15.88 -22.26 -11.06
N CYS A 29 15.95 -22.96 -12.19
CA CYS A 29 17.05 -22.89 -13.15
C CYS A 29 17.01 -21.64 -14.06
N LEU A 30 16.09 -20.69 -13.84
CA LEU A 30 15.82 -19.51 -14.68
C LEU A 30 15.31 -19.82 -16.10
N ASP A 31 14.93 -21.06 -16.37
CA ASP A 31 14.28 -21.43 -17.63
C ASP A 31 12.79 -21.08 -17.59
N ALA A 32 12.32 -20.40 -18.63
CA ALA A 32 10.90 -20.09 -18.78
C ALA A 32 10.10 -21.36 -19.07
N ARG A 33 8.90 -21.48 -18.50
CA ARG A 33 7.89 -22.45 -18.95
C ARG A 33 7.09 -21.86 -20.11
N TYR A 34 6.65 -22.70 -21.04
CA TYR A 34 5.90 -22.25 -22.22
C TYR A 34 4.66 -21.43 -21.85
N CYS A 35 3.90 -21.87 -20.85
CA CYS A 35 2.79 -21.14 -20.26
C CYS A 35 2.91 -21.19 -18.73
N SER A 36 3.05 -20.04 -18.08
CA SER A 36 3.10 -19.94 -16.61
C SER A 36 2.92 -18.49 -16.15
N GLU A 37 2.29 -18.29 -14.99
CA GLU A 37 2.09 -16.97 -14.34
C GLU A 37 1.45 -15.89 -15.23
N GLY A 38 0.60 -16.31 -16.17
CA GLY A 38 -0.06 -15.42 -17.13
C GLY A 38 0.81 -15.04 -18.34
N MET A 39 2.05 -15.52 -18.42
CA MET A 39 2.91 -15.35 -19.59
C MET A 39 2.89 -16.58 -20.49
N ILE A 40 2.86 -16.35 -21.80
CA ILE A 40 2.89 -17.40 -22.83
C ILE A 40 4.01 -17.11 -23.83
N GLY A 41 4.83 -18.11 -24.14
CA GLY A 41 5.92 -17.99 -25.11
C GLY A 41 7.01 -17.03 -24.66
N GLN A 42 7.66 -16.35 -25.62
CA GLN A 42 8.79 -15.41 -25.41
C GLN A 42 9.87 -15.97 -24.48
N MET A 43 10.26 -17.23 -24.72
CA MET A 43 11.11 -18.01 -23.82
C MET A 43 12.48 -17.37 -23.61
N SER A 44 13.12 -16.91 -24.69
CA SER A 44 14.43 -16.25 -24.65
C SER A 44 14.36 -14.93 -23.88
N ALA A 45 13.35 -14.10 -24.16
CA ALA A 45 13.17 -12.80 -23.51
C ALA A 45 12.82 -12.95 -22.02
N ARG A 46 11.98 -13.91 -21.64
CA ARG A 46 11.65 -14.21 -20.24
C ARG A 46 12.84 -14.76 -19.48
N LYS A 47 13.63 -15.65 -20.10
CA LYS A 47 14.89 -16.14 -19.51
C LYS A 47 15.88 -14.99 -19.28
N ALA A 48 16.05 -14.10 -20.27
CA ALA A 48 16.89 -12.92 -20.12
C ALA A 48 16.38 -11.98 -19.01
N ALA A 49 15.06 -11.74 -18.95
CA ALA A 49 14.43 -10.97 -17.87
C ALA A 49 14.65 -11.61 -16.49
N GLY A 50 14.66 -12.94 -16.39
CA GLY A 50 14.98 -13.68 -15.17
C GLY A 50 16.41 -13.46 -14.69
N ILE A 51 17.38 -13.48 -15.62
CA ILE A 51 18.78 -13.18 -15.31
C ILE A 51 18.90 -11.75 -14.76
N VAL A 52 18.24 -10.79 -15.42
CA VAL A 52 18.23 -9.39 -14.98
C VAL A 52 17.57 -9.24 -13.60
N LEU A 53 16.44 -9.90 -13.37
CA LEU A 53 15.76 -9.94 -12.07
C LEU A 53 16.70 -10.45 -10.97
N ARG A 54 17.44 -11.52 -11.25
CA ARG A 54 18.44 -12.06 -10.32
C ARG A 54 19.57 -11.08 -10.06
N MET A 55 20.10 -10.43 -11.10
CA MET A 55 21.13 -9.40 -10.95
C MET A 55 20.66 -8.21 -10.10
N ILE A 56 19.38 -7.83 -10.22
CA ILE A 56 18.76 -6.78 -9.38
C ILE A 56 18.68 -7.25 -7.93
N LYS A 57 18.19 -8.47 -7.68
CA LYS A 57 18.09 -9.05 -6.31
C LYS A 57 19.47 -9.22 -5.65
N GLU A 58 20.50 -9.54 -6.43
CA GLU A 58 21.88 -9.64 -5.96
C GLU A 58 22.58 -8.27 -5.81
N GLY A 59 21.95 -7.17 -6.21
CA GLY A 59 22.52 -5.82 -6.13
C GLY A 59 23.73 -5.56 -7.03
N ARG A 60 23.98 -6.44 -8.02
CA ARG A 60 25.14 -6.35 -8.93
C ARG A 60 24.97 -5.31 -10.05
N ILE A 61 23.74 -4.86 -10.27
CA ILE A 61 23.40 -3.81 -11.23
C ILE A 61 22.86 -2.60 -10.47
N SER A 62 23.56 -1.47 -10.55
CA SER A 62 23.09 -0.16 -10.12
C SER A 62 23.30 0.85 -11.24
N GLY A 63 22.33 1.74 -11.45
CA GLY A 63 22.39 2.81 -12.46
C GLY A 63 22.36 2.37 -13.93
N ARG A 64 21.92 1.14 -14.24
CA ARG A 64 21.78 0.65 -15.63
C ARG A 64 20.32 0.62 -16.06
N ALA A 65 20.06 1.01 -17.30
CA ALA A 65 18.74 0.90 -17.92
C ALA A 65 18.62 -0.41 -18.72
N ILE A 66 17.40 -0.94 -18.79
CA ILE A 66 17.05 -2.12 -19.59
C ILE A 66 16.22 -1.65 -20.78
N LEU A 67 16.65 -2.00 -22.00
CA LEU A 67 15.92 -1.70 -23.22
C LEU A 67 15.30 -2.98 -23.79
N LEU A 68 13.97 -2.99 -23.95
CA LEU A 68 13.24 -4.07 -24.61
C LEU A 68 12.88 -3.65 -26.03
N ALA A 69 13.45 -4.30 -27.04
CA ALA A 69 13.22 -4.02 -28.45
C ALA A 69 12.51 -5.19 -29.17
N GLY A 70 11.71 -4.88 -30.19
CA GLY A 70 11.01 -5.87 -31.01
C GLY A 70 9.81 -5.28 -31.75
N GLN A 71 9.11 -6.08 -32.54
CA GLN A 71 7.90 -5.66 -33.29
C GLN A 71 6.71 -5.29 -32.36
N PRO A 72 5.78 -4.42 -32.77
CA PRO A 72 4.58 -4.13 -31.97
C PRO A 72 3.80 -5.44 -31.68
N GLY A 73 3.19 -5.54 -30.50
CA GLY A 73 2.41 -6.72 -30.10
C GLY A 73 3.21 -7.92 -29.55
N THR A 74 4.56 -7.86 -29.50
CA THR A 74 5.38 -9.00 -29.02
C THR A 74 5.49 -9.13 -27.49
N GLY A 75 4.67 -8.41 -26.71
CA GLY A 75 4.65 -8.54 -25.25
C GLY A 75 5.78 -7.82 -24.49
N LYS A 76 6.39 -6.76 -25.06
CA LYS A 76 7.42 -5.96 -24.36
C LYS A 76 6.91 -5.38 -23.04
N THR A 77 5.77 -4.71 -23.07
CA THR A 77 5.13 -4.14 -21.87
C THR A 77 4.71 -5.24 -20.89
N ALA A 78 4.26 -6.39 -21.40
CA ALA A 78 3.93 -7.56 -20.61
C ALA A 78 5.14 -8.11 -19.83
N ILE A 79 6.31 -8.21 -20.48
CA ILE A 79 7.55 -8.64 -19.81
C ILE A 79 7.99 -7.62 -18.76
N ALA A 80 7.91 -6.31 -19.03
CA ALA A 80 8.23 -5.29 -18.05
C ALA A 80 7.34 -5.39 -16.80
N MET A 81 6.04 -5.63 -16.99
CA MET A 81 5.10 -5.87 -15.89
C MET A 81 5.39 -7.17 -15.14
N GLY A 82 5.77 -8.22 -15.86
CA GLY A 82 6.21 -9.49 -15.26
C GLY A 82 7.45 -9.32 -14.38
N ILE A 83 8.44 -8.51 -14.80
CA ILE A 83 9.62 -8.17 -13.98
C ILE A 83 9.18 -7.46 -12.70
N ALA A 84 8.30 -6.46 -12.81
CA ALA A 84 7.81 -5.71 -11.65
C ALA A 84 7.10 -6.61 -10.64
N LYS A 85 6.15 -7.45 -11.10
CA LYS A 85 5.46 -8.40 -10.23
C LYS A 85 6.40 -9.43 -9.61
N ALA A 86 7.44 -9.87 -10.33
CA ALA A 86 8.43 -10.82 -9.81
C ALA A 86 9.46 -10.22 -8.82
N LEU A 87 9.59 -8.88 -8.76
CA LEU A 87 10.36 -8.18 -7.73
C LEU A 87 9.61 -8.16 -6.39
N GLY A 88 8.28 -8.01 -6.44
CA GLY A 88 7.38 -8.10 -5.29
C GLY A 88 6.13 -7.27 -5.50
N GLU A 89 5.02 -7.65 -4.86
CA GLU A 89 3.74 -6.93 -4.97
C GLU A 89 3.83 -5.49 -4.44
N ASP A 90 4.66 -5.28 -3.43
CA ASP A 90 4.89 -3.96 -2.82
C ASP A 90 5.86 -3.08 -3.62
N THR A 91 6.39 -3.55 -4.76
CA THR A 91 7.33 -2.75 -5.55
C THR A 91 6.57 -1.77 -6.43
N PRO A 92 6.83 -0.45 -6.31
CA PRO A 92 6.13 0.55 -7.11
C PRO A 92 6.49 0.39 -8.59
N PHE A 93 5.47 0.39 -9.43
CA PHE A 93 5.62 0.32 -10.89
C PHE A 93 4.86 1.47 -11.54
N THR A 94 5.60 2.35 -12.22
CA THR A 94 5.02 3.48 -12.95
C THR A 94 5.21 3.25 -14.45
N HIS A 95 4.12 3.22 -15.20
CA HIS A 95 4.16 3.24 -16.66
C HIS A 95 4.02 4.69 -17.14
N ILE A 96 4.89 5.12 -18.05
CA ILE A 96 4.85 6.46 -18.64
C ILE A 96 5.03 6.35 -20.14
N SER A 97 4.15 7.03 -20.87
CA SER A 97 4.29 7.20 -22.31
C SER A 97 5.21 8.37 -22.62
N GLY A 98 6.04 8.26 -23.66
CA GLY A 98 6.93 9.34 -24.08
C GLY A 98 6.17 10.64 -24.37
N SER A 99 4.93 10.55 -24.88
CA SER A 99 4.07 11.71 -25.14
C SER A 99 3.61 12.42 -23.87
N GLU A 100 3.51 11.72 -22.73
CA GLU A 100 3.12 12.32 -21.44
C GLU A 100 4.20 13.25 -20.88
N VAL A 101 5.46 13.08 -21.31
CA VAL A 101 6.58 13.95 -20.91
C VAL A 101 6.49 15.32 -21.58
N TYR A 102 5.82 15.41 -22.74
CA TYR A 102 5.64 16.65 -23.48
C TYR A 102 4.28 17.26 -23.13
N SER A 103 4.23 18.02 -22.03
CA SER A 103 3.05 18.78 -21.61
C SER A 103 3.27 20.29 -21.74
N LEU A 104 2.18 21.04 -21.92
CA LEU A 104 2.17 22.50 -21.80
C LEU A 104 2.06 22.96 -20.34
N GLU A 105 1.53 22.10 -19.46
CA GLU A 105 1.28 22.44 -18.05
C GLU A 105 2.54 22.41 -17.19
N MET A 106 3.52 21.58 -17.58
CA MET A 106 4.75 21.39 -16.80
C MET A 106 5.98 21.17 -17.70
N SER A 107 7.16 21.47 -17.17
CA SER A 107 8.41 21.26 -17.88
C SER A 107 8.75 19.77 -18.02
N LYS A 108 9.45 19.41 -19.10
CA LYS A 108 9.93 18.04 -19.37
C LYS A 108 10.74 17.46 -18.20
N THR A 109 11.54 18.30 -17.55
CA THR A 109 12.34 17.93 -16.37
C THR A 109 11.48 17.64 -15.16
N GLU A 110 10.42 18.42 -14.93
CA GLU A 110 9.50 18.21 -13.83
C GLU A 110 8.67 16.93 -14.04
N ALA A 111 8.18 16.70 -15.26
CA ALA A 111 7.47 15.47 -15.61
C ALA A 111 8.31 14.21 -15.34
N LEU A 112 9.59 14.22 -15.74
CA LEU A 112 10.52 13.12 -15.44
C LEU A 112 10.87 13.03 -13.94
N THR A 113 11.01 14.16 -13.24
CA THR A 113 11.31 14.14 -11.81
C THR A 113 10.15 13.53 -11.02
N GLN A 114 8.91 13.87 -11.36
CA GLN A 114 7.71 13.28 -10.78
C GLN A 114 7.58 11.79 -11.11
N ALA A 115 7.90 11.39 -12.34
CA ALA A 115 7.97 10.01 -12.77
C ALA A 115 8.89 9.15 -11.88
N PHE A 116 10.11 9.64 -11.66
CA PHE A 116 11.09 8.97 -10.81
C PHE A 116 10.62 8.92 -9.35
N ARG A 117 10.08 10.03 -8.81
CA ARG A 117 9.54 10.06 -7.44
C ARG A 117 8.40 9.05 -7.23
N ARG A 118 7.49 8.91 -8.20
CA ARG A 118 6.39 7.93 -8.14
C ARG A 118 6.88 6.48 -8.19
N SER A 119 8.05 6.25 -8.78
CA SER A 119 8.64 4.91 -8.94
C SER A 119 9.56 4.51 -7.77
N ILE A 120 9.72 5.37 -6.76
CA ILE A 120 10.54 5.11 -5.58
C ILE A 120 9.62 4.99 -4.37
N GLY A 121 9.60 3.79 -3.77
CA GLY A 121 8.82 3.50 -2.58
C GLY A 121 9.70 3.51 -1.34
N VAL A 122 9.27 4.20 -0.30
CA VAL A 122 9.93 4.19 1.02
C VAL A 122 9.05 3.39 1.97
N ARG A 123 9.55 2.25 2.47
CA ARG A 123 8.84 1.44 3.46
C ARG A 123 9.28 1.89 4.85
N VAL A 124 8.37 2.49 5.60
CA VAL A 124 8.55 2.83 7.01
C VAL A 124 7.85 1.76 7.84
N LYS A 125 8.58 1.17 8.80
CA LYS A 125 7.99 0.30 9.82
C LYS A 125 7.80 1.14 11.06
N GLU A 126 6.59 1.12 11.60
CA GLU A 126 6.22 1.78 12.85
C GLU A 126 5.70 0.69 13.80
N GLU A 127 6.12 0.76 15.06
CA GLU A 127 5.61 -0.11 16.11
C GLU A 127 4.58 0.70 16.90
N SER A 128 3.34 0.22 16.93
CA SER A 128 2.24 0.85 17.65
C SER A 128 1.64 -0.17 18.61
N GLU A 129 1.46 0.24 19.87
CA GLU A 129 0.70 -0.54 20.84
C GLU A 129 -0.79 -0.37 20.54
N VAL A 130 -1.47 -1.49 20.31
CA VAL A 130 -2.91 -1.54 20.07
C VAL A 130 -3.59 -2.31 21.19
N ILE A 131 -4.78 -1.86 21.59
CA ILE A 131 -5.60 -2.49 22.62
C ILE A 131 -6.84 -3.07 21.95
N GLU A 132 -6.98 -4.40 22.02
CA GLU A 132 -8.13 -5.12 21.49
C GLU A 132 -8.94 -5.72 22.63
N GLY A 133 -10.26 -5.50 22.60
CA GLY A 133 -11.15 -6.03 23.62
C GLY A 133 -12.63 -5.83 23.31
N GLU A 134 -13.47 -6.60 24.00
CA GLU A 134 -14.92 -6.41 24.02
C GLU A 134 -15.26 -5.30 25.02
N VAL A 135 -16.10 -4.37 24.59
CA VAL A 135 -16.62 -3.30 25.45
C VAL A 135 -17.70 -3.87 26.37
N VAL A 136 -17.44 -3.89 27.67
CA VAL A 136 -18.44 -4.32 28.66
C VAL A 136 -19.37 -3.17 29.01
N GLU A 137 -18.80 -1.98 29.27
CA GLU A 137 -19.55 -0.81 29.69
C GLU A 137 -18.84 0.49 29.27
N ILE A 138 -19.63 1.52 28.97
CA ILE A 138 -19.15 2.88 28.68
C ILE A 138 -19.96 3.87 29.53
N GLU A 139 -19.26 4.57 30.43
CA GLU A 139 -19.81 5.66 31.22
C GLU A 139 -19.31 6.99 30.65
N ILE A 140 -20.20 7.94 30.37
CA ILE A 140 -19.82 9.28 29.90
C ILE A 140 -20.42 10.32 30.85
N GLU A 141 -19.55 10.99 31.60
CA GLU A 141 -19.91 12.11 32.45
C GLU A 141 -19.94 13.41 31.62
N LYS A 142 -21.14 13.97 31.48
CA LYS A 142 -21.35 15.30 30.90
C LYS A 142 -21.44 16.31 32.03
N PHE A 143 -20.41 17.13 32.21
CA PHE A 143 -20.49 18.27 33.12
C PHE A 143 -21.43 19.32 32.53
N ASN A 144 -22.52 19.59 33.23
CA ASN A 144 -23.49 20.62 32.84
C ASN A 144 -22.94 22.02 33.15
N GLU A 145 -23.18 22.93 32.20
CA GLU A 145 -22.71 24.31 32.04
C GLU A 145 -22.95 25.27 33.24
N ARG A 146 -22.21 25.14 34.34
CA ARG A 146 -22.26 26.16 35.41
C ARG A 146 -20.92 26.74 35.90
N ASP A 147 -19.82 26.49 35.20
CA ASP A 147 -18.56 27.20 35.46
C ASP A 147 -17.98 27.83 34.17
N ILE A 148 -18.00 29.16 34.16
CA ILE A 148 -17.83 30.09 33.02
C ILE A 148 -16.46 30.01 32.31
N ASN A 149 -15.52 29.16 32.73
CA ASN A 149 -14.14 29.19 32.22
C ASN A 149 -13.59 27.86 31.67
N ASN A 150 -14.37 26.77 31.59
CA ASN A 150 -13.86 25.51 31.03
C ASN A 150 -14.82 24.92 30.00
N LYS A 151 -14.48 25.09 28.71
CA LYS A 151 -15.17 24.44 27.59
C LYS A 151 -15.26 22.93 27.80
N ASN A 152 -16.49 22.42 27.97
CA ASN A 152 -16.93 21.06 27.65
C ASN A 152 -15.88 19.93 27.79
N LYS A 153 -15.31 19.73 28.98
CA LYS A 153 -14.59 18.49 29.27
C LYS A 153 -15.61 17.39 29.50
N LYS A 154 -15.92 16.63 28.45
CA LYS A 154 -16.52 15.31 28.59
C LYS A 154 -15.43 14.38 29.11
N LEU A 155 -15.64 13.77 30.27
CA LEU A 155 -14.83 12.69 30.79
C LEU A 155 -15.67 11.42 30.72
N GLY A 156 -15.04 10.28 30.50
CA GLY A 156 -15.74 9.01 30.47
C GLY A 156 -14.86 7.91 31.01
N LYS A 157 -15.45 6.75 31.25
CA LYS A 157 -14.76 5.52 31.60
C LYS A 157 -15.27 4.44 30.68
N MET A 158 -14.38 3.57 30.22
CA MET A 158 -14.80 2.34 29.56
C MET A 158 -14.18 1.14 30.26
N ILE A 159 -14.89 0.03 30.22
CA ILE A 159 -14.39 -1.25 30.66
C ILE A 159 -14.22 -2.12 29.41
N LEU A 160 -12.97 -2.51 29.16
CA LEU A 160 -12.61 -3.44 28.11
C LEU A 160 -12.28 -4.80 28.72
N LYS A 161 -12.83 -5.84 28.11
CA LYS A 161 -12.63 -7.22 28.53
C LYS A 161 -12.04 -8.05 27.42
N THR A 162 -11.04 -8.82 27.80
CA THR A 162 -10.47 -9.90 27.00
C THR A 162 -10.78 -11.23 27.68
N THR A 163 -10.34 -12.34 27.10
CA THR A 163 -10.49 -13.67 27.71
C THR A 163 -9.74 -13.81 29.03
N GLU A 164 -8.67 -13.05 29.25
CA GLU A 164 -7.76 -13.20 30.39
C GLU A 164 -7.84 -12.05 31.39
N MET A 165 -8.08 -10.82 30.90
CA MET A 165 -8.08 -9.62 31.73
C MET A 165 -9.27 -8.71 31.44
N GLU A 166 -9.70 -8.02 32.49
CA GLU A 166 -10.69 -6.95 32.43
C GLU A 166 -10.02 -5.67 32.94
N THR A 167 -10.07 -4.62 32.12
CA THR A 167 -9.31 -3.38 32.32
C THR A 167 -10.21 -2.17 32.18
N LEU A 168 -10.10 -1.24 33.14
CA LEU A 168 -10.83 0.03 33.13
C LEU A 168 -9.93 1.13 32.57
N TYR A 169 -10.43 1.86 31.58
CA TYR A 169 -9.75 2.97 30.93
C TYR A 169 -10.52 4.27 31.12
N ASP A 170 -9.82 5.33 31.54
CA ASP A 170 -10.36 6.69 31.56
C ASP A 170 -10.28 7.30 30.16
N LEU A 171 -11.41 7.81 29.68
CA LEU A 171 -11.57 8.39 28.35
C LEU A 171 -11.48 9.90 28.35
N GLY A 172 -10.62 10.41 27.47
CA GLY A 172 -10.59 11.83 27.12
C GLY A 172 -11.71 12.22 26.15
N SER A 173 -11.97 13.53 26.03
CA SER A 173 -13.04 14.08 25.19
C SER A 173 -12.96 13.66 23.72
N LYS A 174 -11.75 13.55 23.14
CA LYS A 174 -11.54 13.12 21.75
C LYS A 174 -11.92 11.65 21.53
N MET A 175 -11.60 10.78 22.48
CA MET A 175 -11.95 9.36 22.41
C MET A 175 -13.47 9.18 22.51
N ILE A 176 -14.13 9.94 23.39
CA ILE A 176 -15.60 9.92 23.51
C ILE A 176 -16.27 10.35 22.20
N GLU A 177 -15.75 11.37 21.53
CA GLU A 177 -16.25 11.80 20.21
C GLU A 177 -16.02 10.73 19.14
N ALA A 178 -14.89 10.03 19.16
CA ALA A 178 -14.62 8.92 18.24
C ALA A 178 -15.57 7.74 18.48
N LEU A 179 -15.79 7.34 19.74
CA LEU A 179 -16.74 6.29 20.11
C LEU A 179 -18.18 6.63 19.70
N GLN A 180 -18.60 7.88 19.91
CA GLN A 180 -19.92 8.37 19.49
C GLN A 180 -20.07 8.40 17.96
N LYS A 181 -19.00 8.72 17.24
CA LYS A 181 -19.00 8.76 15.76
C LYS A 181 -19.14 7.36 15.16
N GLU A 182 -18.46 6.38 15.73
CA GLU A 182 -18.52 4.98 15.31
C GLU A 182 -19.75 4.24 15.90
N ASN A 183 -20.56 4.90 16.74
CA ASN A 183 -21.72 4.34 17.44
C ASN A 183 -21.40 3.04 18.22
N ILE A 184 -20.27 3.04 18.92
CA ILE A 184 -19.84 1.88 19.71
C ILE A 184 -20.76 1.72 20.94
N THR A 185 -21.22 0.49 21.15
CA THR A 185 -22.11 0.08 22.22
C THR A 185 -21.49 -1.04 23.06
N ALA A 186 -22.09 -1.32 24.23
CA ALA A 186 -21.68 -2.46 25.04
C ALA A 186 -21.95 -3.78 24.29
N GLY A 187 -20.95 -4.65 24.25
CA GLY A 187 -20.92 -5.91 23.49
C GLY A 187 -20.12 -5.83 22.18
N ASP A 188 -19.67 -4.64 21.77
CA ASP A 188 -18.86 -4.50 20.56
C ASP A 188 -17.38 -4.83 20.82
N VAL A 189 -16.73 -5.51 19.86
CA VAL A 189 -15.28 -5.78 19.89
C VAL A 189 -14.56 -4.67 19.14
N ILE A 190 -13.68 -3.95 19.83
CA ILE A 190 -12.98 -2.79 19.30
C ILE A 190 -11.46 -2.97 19.38
N CYS A 191 -10.76 -2.30 18.45
CA CYS A 191 -9.30 -2.20 18.40
C CYS A 191 -8.95 -0.70 18.43
N ILE A 192 -8.22 -0.28 19.47
CA ILE A 192 -7.81 1.10 19.74
C ILE A 192 -6.30 1.24 19.57
#